data_AF-A0A379LLP2-F1
#
_entry.id   AF-A0A379LLP2-F1
#
_cell.length_a   1.000
_cell.length_b   1.000
_cell.length_c   1.000
_cell.angle_alpha   90.00
_cell.angle_beta   90.00
_cell.angle_gamma   90.00
#
_symmetry.space_group_name_H-M   'P 1'
#
loop_
_entity.id
_entity.type
_entity.pdbx_description
1 polymer ?
#
loop_
_entity_poly.entity_id
_entity_poly.type
_entity_poly.pdbx_seq_one_letter_code
_entity_poly.pdbx_strand_id
1 'polypeptide(L)' 'MLPFEAPVLLAPEIYLSNAYDALDDEGNFTNERTQKYLKKFVDALVEFAEGK' A
#
# COMPACT_ATOMS: atom_id res chain seq x y z
N MET A 1 -3.99 -29.00 0.41
CA MET A 1 -3.76 -27.82 1.27
C MET A 1 -2.55 -27.11 0.66
N LEU A 2 -2.74 -25.98 -0.01
CA LEU A 2 -1.62 -25.26 -0.62
C LEU A 2 -0.82 -24.58 0.50
N PRO A 3 0.52 -24.65 0.49
CA PRO A 3 1.36 -24.03 1.50
C PRO A 3 1.46 -22.53 1.18
N PHE A 4 0.43 -21.77 1.53
CA PHE A 4 0.49 -20.30 1.47
C PHE A 4 0.98 -19.77 2.82
N GLU A 5 2.24 -20.02 3.15
CA GLU A 5 2.95 -19.28 4.20
C GLU A 5 3.65 -18.06 3.58
N ALA A 6 2.89 -17.25 2.83
CA ALA A 6 3.40 -15.96 2.40
C ALA A 6 3.53 -15.07 3.64
N PRO A 7 4.71 -14.50 3.93
CA PRO A 7 4.83 -13.55 5.03
C PRO A 7 3.92 -12.35 4.73
N VAL A 8 3.10 -11.96 5.71
CA VAL A 8 2.14 -10.85 5.58
C VAL A 8 2.64 -9.63 6.33
N LEU A 9 2.67 -8.47 5.65
CA LEU A 9 2.95 -7.19 6.30
C LEU A 9 1.73 -6.78 7.14
N LEU A 10 1.90 -6.76 8.48
CA LEU A 10 0.83 -6.40 9.41
C LEU A 10 0.67 -4.89 9.60
N ALA A 11 1.72 -4.10 9.38
CA ALA A 11 1.68 -2.65 9.54
C ALA A 11 2.64 -1.93 8.57
N PRO A 12 2.26 -0.76 8.03
CA PRO A 12 1.00 -0.07 8.26
C PRO A 12 -0.17 -0.72 7.52
N GLU A 13 -1.31 -0.87 8.20
CA GLU A 13 -2.58 -1.25 7.55
C GLU A 13 -3.07 -0.08 6.69
N ILE A 14 -3.62 -0.39 5.50
CA ILE A 14 -4.11 0.60 4.54
C ILE A 14 -5.61 0.45 4.37
N TYR A 15 -6.34 1.47 4.84
CA TYR A 15 -7.77 1.62 4.59
C TYR A 15 -7.98 2.81 3.66
N LEU A 16 -8.22 2.51 2.38
CA LEU A 16 -8.44 3.54 1.37
C LEU A 16 -9.94 3.75 1.14
N SER A 17 -10.49 4.79 1.78
CA SER A 17 -11.87 5.24 1.53
C SER A 17 -11.95 5.99 0.20
N ASN A 18 -13.11 5.92 -0.46
CA ASN A 18 -13.39 6.63 -1.71
C ASN A 18 -12.29 6.41 -2.78
N ALA A 19 -11.80 5.17 -2.90
CA ALA A 19 -10.70 4.84 -3.80
C ALA A 19 -10.98 5.21 -5.27
N TYR A 20 -12.25 5.19 -5.67
CA TYR A 20 -12.70 5.64 -6.99
C TYR A 20 -12.40 7.12 -7.24
N ASP A 21 -12.63 7.99 -6.23
CA ASP A 21 -12.38 9.43 -6.34
C ASP A 21 -10.91 9.80 -6.09
N ALA A 22 -10.11 8.85 -5.59
CA ALA A 22 -8.72 9.08 -5.24
C ALA A 22 -7.78 9.04 -6.46
N LEU A 23 -8.24 8.48 -7.57
CA LEU A 23 -7.50 8.28 -8.80
C LEU A 23 -8.05 9.20 -9.91
N ASP A 24 -7.17 9.67 -10.80
CA ASP A 24 -7.58 10.28 -12.06
C ASP A 24 -7.85 9.23 -13.14
N ASP A 25 -8.23 9.69 -14.34
CA ASP A 25 -8.54 8.83 -15.49
C ASP A 25 -7.32 8.01 -15.98
N GLU A 26 -6.10 8.41 -15.61
CA GLU A 26 -4.85 7.71 -15.92
C GLU A 26 -4.46 6.70 -14.82
N GLY A 27 -5.21 6.66 -13.71
CA GLY A 27 -4.93 5.80 -12.57
C GLY A 27 -3.87 6.36 -11.61
N ASN A 28 -3.57 7.66 -11.67
CA ASN A 28 -2.67 8.32 -10.73
C ASN A 28 -3.44 8.86 -9.52
N PHE A 29 -2.84 8.80 -8.35
CA PHE A 29 -3.37 9.50 -7.18
C PHE A 29 -3.20 11.01 -7.35
N THR A 30 -4.28 11.78 -7.22
CA THR A 30 -4.23 13.25 -7.33
C THR A 30 -4.03 13.96 -5.98
N ASN A 31 -4.32 13.27 -4.88
CA ASN A 31 -4.24 13.83 -3.53
C ASN A 31 -2.85 13.62 -2.88
N GLU A 32 -2.12 14.71 -2.62
CA GLU A 32 -0.78 14.66 -2.02
C GLU A 32 -0.73 13.95 -0.65
N ARG A 33 -1.77 14.10 0.17
CA ARG A 33 -1.84 13.42 1.47
C ARG A 33 -1.94 11.91 1.28
N THR A 34 -2.75 11.45 0.33
CA THR A 34 -2.89 10.03 -0.01
C THR A 34 -1.57 9.49 -0.57
N GLN A 35 -0.94 10.22 -1.49
CA GLN A 35 0.38 9.85 -2.01
C GLN A 35 1.42 9.69 -0.89
N LYS A 36 1.51 10.65 0.05
CA LYS A 36 2.45 10.58 1.18
C LYS A 36 2.18 9.41 2.12
N TYR A 37 0.91 9.07 2.34
CA TYR A 37 0.54 7.92 3.15
C TYR A 37 0.89 6.60 2.48
N LEU A 38 0.55 6.45 1.19
CA LEU A 38 0.89 5.26 0.40
C LEU A 38 2.40 5.11 0.23
N LYS A 39 3.15 6.21 0.14
CA LYS A 39 4.61 6.14 0.13
C LYS A 39 5.17 5.44 1.37
N LYS A 40 4.65 5.76 2.57
CA LYS A 40 5.08 5.08 3.81
C LYS A 40 4.78 3.58 3.79
N PHE A 41 3.65 3.21 3.21
CA PHE A 41 3.31 1.79 3.03
C PHE A 41 4.27 1.09 2.08
N VAL A 42 4.56 1.70 0.93
CA VAL A 42 5.53 1.15 -0.04
C VAL A 42 6.91 1.04 0.59
N ASP A 43 7.36 2.05 1.33
CA ASP A 43 8.65 2.02 2.03
C ASP A 43 8.69 0.85 3.04
N ALA A 44 7.66 0.68 3.87
CA ALA A 44 7.56 -0.45 4.81
C ALA A 44 7.45 -1.81 4.11
N LEU A 45 6.78 -1.88 2.97
CA LEU A 45 6.67 -3.10 2.16
C LEU A 45 8.02 -3.50 1.55
N VAL A 46 8.82 -2.53 1.11
CA VAL A 46 10.18 -2.79 0.61
C VAL A 46 11.06 -3.31 1.73
N GLU A 47 11.05 -2.66 2.90
CA GLU A 47 11.80 -3.14 4.08
C GLU A 47 11.41 -4.58 4.46
N PHE A 48 10.10 -4.86 4.48
CA PHE A 48 9.57 -6.18 4.75
C PHE A 48 9.97 -7.24 3.71
N ALA A 49 9.92 -6.90 2.43
CA ALA A 49 10.32 -7.79 1.34
C ALA A 49 11.84 -8.08 1.36
N GLU A 50 12.63 -7.12 1.83
CA GLU A 50 14.07 -7.29 2.04
C GLU A 50 14.40 -8.04 3.34
N GLY A 51 13.41 -8.37 4.17
CA GLY A 51 13.58 -9.06 5.44
C GLY A 51 14.26 -8.22 6.52
N LYS A 52 14.11 -6.88 6.45
CA LYS A 52 14.65 -5.92 7.42
C LYS A 52 13.69 -5.62 8.55
#